data_AF-A0A292YK23-F1
#
_entry.id   AF-A0A292YK23-F1
#
_cell.length_a   1.000
_cell.length_b   1.000
_cell.length_c   1.000
_cell.angle_alpha   90.00
_cell.angle_beta   90.00
_cell.angle_gamma   90.00
#
_symmetry.space_group_name_H-M   'P 1'
#
loop_
_entity.id
_entity.type
_entity.pdbx_description
1 polymer ?
#
loop_
_entity_poly.entity_id
_entity_poly.type
_entity_poly.pdbx_seq_one_letter_code
_entity_poly.pdbx_strand_id
1 'polypeptide(L)'
;MNRNDKDLIQQTDRFFHYFGQQEKRAYQTQESVEAVRKLNEDSIQLVFGFRNFKRNLLILIINCKVQGFNFPLLVDHIAREAEYFMNSLQKFNNGIVEPVQDAIIHENVFWLRIMMEHSRFIASLLDQSERNLVVTARKFGDDFETLLNQARDVESMLYRKKPTYPIIGKMNKDSESKYN
;
A
#
# COMPACT_ATOMS: atom_id res chain seq x y z
N MET A 1 3.67 19.53 -4.62
CA MET A 1 2.76 20.67 -4.69
C MET A 1 3.50 21.88 -4.16
N ASN A 2 3.46 22.97 -4.89
CA ASN A 2 3.94 24.28 -4.43
C ASN A 2 2.77 25.04 -3.80
N ARG A 3 3.05 26.16 -3.13
CA ARG A 3 2.01 26.99 -2.47
C ARG A 3 0.96 27.59 -3.43
N ASN A 4 1.22 27.57 -4.73
CA ASN A 4 0.34 28.14 -5.75
C ASN A 4 -0.66 27.10 -6.30
N ASP A 5 -0.44 25.80 -6.04
CA ASP A 5 -1.33 24.70 -6.43
C ASP A 5 -2.60 24.64 -5.55
N LYS A 6 -3.31 25.77 -5.42
CA LYS A 6 -4.42 25.96 -4.46
C LYS A 6 -5.49 24.90 -4.58
N ASP A 7 -5.84 24.52 -5.81
CA ASP A 7 -6.87 23.51 -6.05
C ASP A 7 -6.44 22.15 -5.47
N LEU A 8 -5.21 21.70 -5.76
CA LEU A 8 -4.68 20.43 -5.28
C LEU A 8 -4.55 20.40 -3.75
N ILE A 9 -4.15 21.53 -3.15
CA ILE A 9 -4.10 21.70 -1.68
C ILE A 9 -5.51 21.53 -1.11
N GLN A 10 -6.50 22.25 -1.65
CA GLN A 10 -7.89 22.13 -1.18
C GLN A 10 -8.47 20.73 -1.37
N GLN A 11 -8.14 20.00 -2.45
CA GLN A 11 -8.59 18.60 -2.58
C GLN A 11 -7.95 17.71 -1.51
N THR A 12 -6.67 17.93 -1.22
CA THR A 12 -5.94 17.18 -0.18
C THR A 12 -6.57 17.40 1.19
N ASP A 13 -6.89 18.65 1.55
CA ASP A 13 -7.55 19.00 2.81
C ASP A 13 -8.94 18.36 2.93
N ARG A 14 -9.69 18.30 1.83
CA ARG A 14 -10.98 17.59 1.81
C ARG A 14 -10.82 16.10 2.07
N PHE A 15 -9.88 15.43 1.41
CA PHE A 15 -9.62 14.02 1.68
C PHE A 15 -9.20 13.77 3.13
N PHE A 16 -8.31 14.60 3.68
CA PHE A 16 -7.92 14.52 5.08
C PHE A 16 -9.14 14.59 6.02
N HIS A 17 -10.04 15.54 5.77
CA HIS A 17 -11.26 15.67 6.56
C HIS A 17 -12.20 14.47 6.40
N TYR A 18 -12.44 14.01 5.16
CA TYR A 18 -13.33 12.89 4.89
C TYR A 18 -12.82 11.58 5.47
N PHE A 19 -11.52 11.30 5.39
CA PHE A 19 -10.94 10.13 6.05
C PHE A 19 -11.05 10.23 7.57
N GLY A 20 -10.80 11.40 8.16
CA GLY A 20 -11.00 11.59 9.60
C GLY A 20 -12.46 11.40 10.06
N GLN A 21 -13.44 11.75 9.22
CA GLN A 21 -14.84 11.44 9.49
C GLN A 21 -15.14 9.94 9.37
N GLN A 22 -14.64 9.27 8.33
CA GLN A 22 -14.87 7.84 8.13
C GLN A 22 -14.19 7.00 9.20
N GLU A 23 -12.99 7.37 9.64
CA GLU A 23 -12.30 6.72 10.76
C GLU A 23 -13.15 6.80 12.04
N LYS A 24 -13.64 7.98 12.40
CA LYS A 24 -14.54 8.15 13.56
C LYS A 24 -15.80 7.29 13.43
N ARG A 25 -16.40 7.28 12.23
CA ARG A 25 -17.57 6.44 11.95
C ARG A 25 -17.26 4.96 12.08
N ALA A 26 -16.08 4.50 11.66
CA ALA A 26 -15.67 3.11 11.79
C ALA A 26 -15.66 2.66 13.26
N TYR A 27 -15.18 3.51 14.17
CA TYR A 27 -15.21 3.24 15.62
C TYR A 27 -16.61 3.28 16.25
N GLN A 28 -17.57 3.93 15.60
CA GLN A 28 -18.94 4.11 16.10
C GLN A 28 -19.96 3.19 15.42
N THR A 29 -19.55 2.47 14.38
CA THR A 29 -20.44 1.61 13.59
C THR A 29 -20.82 0.39 14.41
N GLN A 30 -22.11 0.06 14.43
CA GLN A 30 -22.61 -1.15 15.07
C GLN A 30 -22.01 -2.39 14.40
N GLU A 31 -21.71 -3.42 15.19
CA GLU A 31 -21.21 -4.73 14.72
C GLU A 31 -22.30 -5.57 14.03
N SER A 32 -23.19 -4.96 13.23
CA SER A 32 -24.17 -5.65 12.40
C SER A 32 -23.68 -5.72 10.95
N VAL A 33 -24.07 -6.78 10.25
CA VAL A 33 -23.65 -7.03 8.86
C VAL A 33 -24.09 -5.89 7.95
N GLU A 34 -25.31 -5.37 8.12
CA GLU A 34 -25.86 -4.28 7.33
C GLU A 34 -25.08 -2.97 7.56
N ALA A 35 -24.78 -2.64 8.82
CA ALA A 35 -24.06 -1.41 9.16
C ALA A 35 -22.61 -1.46 8.65
N VAL A 36 -21.91 -2.58 8.84
CA VAL A 36 -20.54 -2.78 8.34
C VAL A 36 -20.50 -2.79 6.81
N ARG A 37 -21.45 -3.45 6.13
CA ARG A 37 -21.51 -3.44 4.66
C ARG A 37 -21.67 -2.02 4.13
N LYS A 38 -22.52 -1.21 4.77
CA LYS A 38 -22.72 0.19 4.39
C LYS A 38 -21.47 1.04 4.65
N LEU A 39 -20.79 0.83 5.77
CA LEU A 39 -19.50 1.47 6.04
C LEU A 39 -18.46 1.14 4.95
N ASN A 40 -18.38 -0.14 4.56
CA ASN A 40 -17.47 -0.60 3.52
C ASN A 40 -17.78 0.04 2.16
N GLU A 41 -19.06 0.08 1.76
CA GLU A 41 -19.49 0.73 0.50
C GLU A 41 -19.10 2.20 0.44
N ASP A 42 -19.36 2.95 1.52
CA ASP A 42 -19.03 4.38 1.58
C ASP A 42 -17.51 4.60 1.60
N SER A 43 -16.77 3.71 2.28
CA SER A 43 -15.30 3.73 2.31
C SER A 43 -14.71 3.42 0.93
N ILE A 44 -15.25 2.45 0.20
CA ILE A 44 -14.87 2.14 -1.18
C ILE A 44 -15.02 3.38 -2.08
N GLN A 45 -16.14 4.10 -1.99
CA GLN A 45 -16.36 5.30 -2.80
C GLN A 45 -15.36 6.42 -2.47
N LEU A 46 -15.11 6.67 -1.18
CA LEU A 46 -14.13 7.68 -0.76
C LEU A 46 -12.72 7.33 -1.27
N VAL A 47 -12.31 6.07 -1.08
CA VAL A 47 -10.97 5.59 -1.44
C VAL A 47 -10.79 5.56 -2.95
N PHE A 48 -11.82 5.22 -3.72
CA PHE A 48 -11.81 5.34 -5.18
C PHE A 48 -11.50 6.77 -5.64
N GLY A 49 -12.17 7.76 -5.04
CA GLY A 49 -11.89 9.18 -5.30
C GLY A 49 -10.45 9.55 -4.96
N PHE A 50 -9.94 9.10 -3.81
CA PHE A 50 -8.58 9.38 -3.36
C PHE A 50 -7.51 8.74 -4.26
N ARG A 51 -7.70 7.47 -4.63
CA ARG A 51 -6.83 6.73 -5.55
C ARG A 51 -6.75 7.42 -6.91
N ASN A 52 -7.88 7.89 -7.45
CA ASN A 52 -7.88 8.64 -8.71
C ASN A 52 -7.21 10.01 -8.58
N PHE A 53 -7.42 10.73 -7.47
CA PHE A 53 -6.69 11.96 -7.17
C PHE A 53 -5.18 11.73 -7.16
N LYS A 54 -4.70 10.67 -6.48
CA LYS A 54 -3.27 10.32 -6.45
C LYS A 54 -2.73 9.96 -7.83
N ARG A 55 -3.46 9.19 -8.64
CA ARG A 55 -3.05 8.86 -10.02
C ARG A 55 -3.01 10.08 -10.93
N ASN A 56 -3.98 10.99 -10.81
CA ASN A 56 -3.96 12.25 -11.56
C ASN A 56 -2.79 13.14 -11.13
N LEU A 57 -2.52 13.24 -9.83
CA LEU A 57 -1.36 13.95 -9.30
C LEU A 57 -0.05 13.36 -9.82
N LEU A 58 0.07 12.02 -9.86
CA LEU A 58 1.23 11.34 -10.44
C LEU A 58 1.44 11.74 -11.90
N ILE A 59 0.37 11.72 -12.72
CA ILE A 59 0.43 12.15 -14.13
C ILE A 59 0.93 13.59 -14.25
N LEU A 60 0.44 14.49 -13.40
CA LEU A 60 0.90 15.88 -13.39
C LEU A 60 2.38 16.00 -13.02
N ILE A 61 2.85 15.23 -12.04
CA ILE A 61 4.26 15.23 -11.60
C ILE A 61 5.17 14.72 -12.73
N ILE A 62 4.85 13.57 -13.34
CA ILE A 62 5.71 12.97 -14.39
C ILE A 62 5.71 13.77 -15.70
N ASN A 63 4.71 14.63 -15.92
CA ASN A 63 4.67 15.59 -17.02
C ASN A 63 5.19 16.98 -16.62
N CYS A 64 5.82 17.11 -15.45
CA CYS A 64 6.39 18.35 -14.92
C CYS A 64 5.37 19.51 -14.82
N LYS A 65 4.08 19.20 -14.64
CA LYS A 65 2.99 20.19 -14.53
C LYS A 65 2.73 20.65 -13.09
N VAL A 66 3.25 19.93 -12.11
CA VAL A 66 3.18 20.27 -10.68
C VAL A 66 4.58 20.23 -10.10
N GLN A 67 4.94 21.27 -9.35
CA GLN A 67 6.22 21.34 -8.65
C GLN A 67 6.08 20.89 -7.20
N GLY A 68 7.17 20.48 -6.55
CA GLY A 68 7.24 20.23 -5.10
C GLY A 68 8.03 18.97 -4.76
N PHE A 69 7.85 18.50 -3.53
CA PHE A 69 8.76 17.52 -2.92
C PHE A 69 8.25 16.08 -2.90
N ASN A 70 7.05 15.84 -3.45
CA ASN A 70 6.50 14.48 -3.50
C ASN A 70 7.23 13.67 -4.56
N PHE A 71 7.91 12.60 -4.14
CA PHE A 71 8.46 11.62 -5.08
C PHE A 71 7.35 10.98 -5.92
N PRO A 72 7.51 10.82 -7.24
CA PRO A 72 6.54 10.11 -8.07
C PRO A 72 6.25 8.70 -7.52
N LEU A 73 7.29 7.98 -7.08
CA LEU A 73 7.17 6.66 -6.46
C LEU A 73 6.31 6.67 -5.19
N LEU A 74 6.40 7.72 -4.36
CA LEU A 74 5.57 7.86 -3.16
C LEU A 74 4.09 8.07 -3.51
N VAL A 75 3.81 8.84 -4.56
CA VAL A 75 2.43 9.08 -5.00
C VAL A 75 1.81 7.80 -5.59
N ASP A 76 2.58 7.05 -6.38
CA ASP A 76 2.19 5.72 -6.88
C ASP A 76 1.97 4.71 -5.74
N HIS A 77 2.89 4.68 -4.77
CA HIS A 77 2.82 3.82 -3.60
C HIS A 77 1.50 3.99 -2.84
N ILE A 78 1.15 5.23 -2.48
CA ILE A 78 -0.11 5.51 -1.77
C ILE A 78 -1.33 5.16 -2.62
N ALA A 79 -1.27 5.32 -3.94
CA ALA A 79 -2.36 4.93 -4.83
C ALA A 79 -2.57 3.41 -4.86
N ARG A 80 -1.49 2.62 -4.75
CA ARG A 80 -1.56 1.14 -4.65
C ARG A 80 -2.11 0.68 -3.30
N GLU A 81 -1.73 1.32 -2.20
CA GLU A 81 -2.32 1.05 -0.88
C GLU A 81 -3.83 1.33 -0.86
N ALA A 82 -4.24 2.45 -1.47
CA ALA A 82 -5.65 2.79 -1.62
C ALA A 82 -6.42 1.75 -2.47
N GLU A 83 -5.83 1.29 -3.58
CA GLU A 83 -6.42 0.25 -4.42
C GLU A 83 -6.51 -1.10 -3.70
N TYR A 84 -5.48 -1.48 -2.95
CA TYR A 84 -5.48 -2.68 -2.11
C TYR A 84 -6.60 -2.62 -1.07
N PHE A 85 -6.72 -1.53 -0.32
CA PHE A 85 -7.77 -1.36 0.68
C PHE A 85 -9.17 -1.47 0.07
N MET A 86 -9.41 -0.79 -1.06
CA MET A 86 -10.69 -0.86 -1.78
C MET A 86 -11.03 -2.29 -2.22
N ASN A 87 -10.06 -3.01 -2.81
CA ASN A 87 -10.26 -4.38 -3.27
C ASN A 87 -10.54 -5.33 -2.09
N SER A 88 -9.88 -5.14 -0.94
CA SER A 88 -10.14 -5.92 0.27
C SER A 88 -11.55 -5.72 0.80
N LEU A 89 -12.04 -4.48 0.87
CA LEU A 89 -13.42 -4.20 1.26
C LEU A 89 -14.45 -4.82 0.29
N GLN A 90 -14.16 -4.80 -1.02
CA GLN A 90 -15.01 -5.45 -2.02
C GLN A 90 -15.05 -6.98 -1.81
N LYS A 91 -13.90 -7.62 -1.55
CA LYS A 91 -13.84 -9.05 -1.23
C LYS A 91 -14.70 -9.37 -0.01
N PHE A 92 -14.57 -8.58 1.07
CA PHE A 92 -15.36 -8.77 2.29
C PHE A 92 -16.87 -8.62 2.06
N ASN A 93 -17.30 -7.57 1.38
CA ASN A 93 -18.73 -7.34 1.11
C ASN A 93 -19.36 -8.45 0.25
N ASN A 94 -18.58 -9.05 -0.65
CA ASN A 94 -19.01 -10.13 -1.53
C ASN A 94 -18.84 -11.53 -0.92
N GLY A 95 -18.34 -11.64 0.31
CA GLY A 95 -18.06 -12.93 0.96
C GLY A 95 -16.98 -13.75 0.25
N ILE A 96 -16.09 -13.09 -0.49
CA ILE A 96 -15.01 -13.75 -1.23
C ILE A 96 -13.88 -14.05 -0.24
N VAL A 97 -13.68 -15.34 0.03
CA VAL A 97 -12.55 -15.85 0.81
C VAL A 97 -11.55 -16.47 -0.13
N GLU A 98 -10.35 -15.91 -0.15
CA GLU A 98 -9.24 -16.41 -0.95
C GLU A 98 -8.65 -17.68 -0.30
N PRO A 99 -8.24 -18.69 -1.08
CA PRO A 99 -7.53 -19.83 -0.52
C PRO A 99 -6.29 -19.37 0.24
N VAL A 100 -6.08 -19.91 1.45
CA VAL A 100 -5.01 -19.47 2.37
C VAL A 100 -3.63 -19.40 1.69
N GLN A 101 -3.31 -20.36 0.83
CA GLN A 101 -2.05 -20.39 0.10
C GLN A 101 -1.89 -19.22 -0.88
N ASP A 102 -2.96 -18.84 -1.58
CA ASP A 102 -2.96 -17.75 -2.56
C ASP A 102 -2.88 -16.41 -1.81
N ALA A 103 -3.62 -16.30 -0.70
CA ALA A 103 -3.54 -15.15 0.20
C ALA A 103 -2.11 -14.94 0.74
N ILE A 104 -1.44 -15.97 1.25
CA ILE A 104 -0.06 -15.85 1.76
C ILE A 104 0.89 -15.30 0.69
N ILE A 105 0.79 -15.81 -0.55
CA ILE A 105 1.64 -15.36 -1.66
C ILE A 105 1.32 -13.91 -2.01
N HIS A 106 0.05 -13.59 -2.29
CA HIS A 106 -0.35 -12.25 -2.71
C HIS A 106 -0.06 -11.18 -1.65
N GLU A 107 -0.27 -11.50 -0.37
CA GLU A 107 0.05 -10.59 0.74
C GLU A 107 1.56 -10.35 0.83
N ASN A 108 2.40 -11.39 0.71
CA ASN A 108 3.85 -11.20 0.69
C ASN A 108 4.31 -10.38 -0.52
N VAL A 109 3.83 -10.68 -1.74
CA VAL A 109 4.17 -9.91 -2.94
C VAL A 109 3.80 -8.43 -2.78
N PHE A 110 2.62 -8.15 -2.22
CA PHE A 110 2.17 -6.79 -2.01
C PHE A 110 3.00 -6.08 -0.94
N TRP A 111 3.08 -6.61 0.28
CA TRP A 111 3.69 -5.93 1.41
C TRP A 111 5.22 -5.87 1.35
N LEU A 112 5.90 -6.86 0.77
CA LEU A 112 7.36 -6.79 0.58
C LEU A 112 7.74 -5.63 -0.34
N ARG A 113 6.91 -5.33 -1.35
CA ARG A 113 7.10 -4.13 -2.18
C ARG A 113 6.90 -2.85 -1.38
N ILE A 114 5.87 -2.79 -0.54
CA ILE A 114 5.61 -1.61 0.31
C ILE A 114 6.79 -1.38 1.26
N MET A 115 7.30 -2.41 1.93
CA MET A 115 8.42 -2.32 2.87
C MET A 115 9.75 -1.94 2.19
N MET A 116 10.01 -2.48 0.99
CA MET A 116 11.14 -2.05 0.16
C MET A 116 11.07 -0.55 -0.14
N GLU A 117 9.90 -0.05 -0.53
CA GLU A 117 9.68 1.36 -0.86
C GLU A 117 9.78 2.26 0.37
N HIS A 118 9.22 1.86 1.52
CA HIS A 118 9.39 2.58 2.81
C HIS A 118 10.86 2.73 3.19
N SER A 119 11.63 1.64 3.09
CA SER A 119 13.08 1.66 3.39
C SER A 119 13.83 2.65 2.51
N ARG A 120 13.48 2.72 1.22
CA ARG A 120 14.04 3.68 0.26
C ARG A 120 13.59 5.11 0.53
N PHE A 121 12.35 5.32 0.98
CA PHE A 121 11.86 6.64 1.40
C PHE A 121 12.60 7.14 2.64
N ILE A 122 12.81 6.29 3.65
CA ILE A 122 13.59 6.61 4.84
C ILE A 122 15.02 7.03 4.44
N ALA A 123 15.70 6.22 3.64
CA ALA A 123 17.05 6.53 3.17
C ALA A 123 17.15 7.86 2.40
N SER A 124 16.08 8.25 1.69
CA SER A 124 16.03 9.46 0.86
C SER A 124 15.61 10.71 1.63
N LEU A 125 14.88 10.56 2.74
CA LEU A 125 14.35 11.66 3.55
C LEU A 125 15.23 11.97 4.78
N LEU A 126 16.11 11.04 5.17
CA LEU A 126 17.15 11.32 6.17
C LEU A 126 18.16 12.33 5.64
N ASP A 127 18.66 13.18 6.55
CA ASP A 127 19.79 14.06 6.23
C ASP A 127 21.02 13.21 5.88
N GLN A 128 21.79 13.66 4.89
CA GLN A 128 22.96 12.90 4.42
C GLN A 128 24.10 12.87 5.46
N SER A 129 24.03 13.68 6.52
CA SER A 129 24.92 13.57 7.69
C SER A 129 24.64 12.34 8.53
N GLU A 130 23.42 11.78 8.49
CA GLU A 130 23.00 10.58 9.22
C GLU A 130 23.47 9.29 8.53
N ARG A 131 24.77 9.22 8.22
CA ARG A 131 25.38 8.20 7.34
C ARG A 131 25.02 6.78 7.74
N ASN A 132 25.07 6.45 9.03
CA ASN A 132 24.79 5.11 9.53
C ASN A 132 23.31 4.73 9.33
N LEU A 133 22.39 5.68 9.56
CA LEU A 133 20.96 5.45 9.38
C LEU A 133 20.59 5.33 7.90
N VAL A 134 21.19 6.16 7.03
CA VAL A 134 21.02 6.07 5.58
C VAL A 134 21.50 4.71 5.05
N VAL A 135 22.68 4.25 5.46
CA VAL A 135 23.22 2.93 5.08
C VAL A 135 22.31 1.81 5.55
N THR A 136 21.81 1.91 6.79
CA THR A 136 20.91 0.91 7.37
C THR A 136 19.59 0.83 6.58
N ALA A 137 18.95 1.98 6.30
CA ALA A 137 17.72 2.03 5.52
C ALA A 137 17.89 1.51 4.08
N ARG A 138 19.04 1.78 3.44
CA ARG A 138 19.36 1.21 2.12
C ARG A 138 19.47 -0.31 2.17
N LYS A 139 20.18 -0.84 3.16
CA LYS A 139 20.31 -2.29 3.36
C LYS A 139 18.93 -2.95 3.53
N PHE A 140 18.05 -2.36 4.34
CA PHE A 140 16.66 -2.83 4.46
C PHE A 140 15.95 -2.86 3.10
N GLY A 141 16.11 -1.81 2.29
CA GLY A 141 15.55 -1.74 0.94
C GLY A 141 16.03 -2.88 0.03
N ASP A 142 17.34 -3.14 -0.01
CA ASP A 142 17.93 -4.22 -0.81
C ASP A 142 17.48 -5.60 -0.32
N ASP A 143 17.37 -5.75 1.00
CA ASP A 143 16.93 -6.97 1.64
C ASP A 143 15.47 -7.29 1.34
N PHE A 144 14.57 -6.29 1.34
CA PHE A 144 13.16 -6.45 0.96
C PHE A 144 12.99 -6.66 -0.55
N GLU A 145 13.83 -6.05 -1.39
CA GLU A 145 13.81 -6.30 -2.83
C GLU A 145 14.14 -7.76 -3.16
N THR A 146 15.12 -8.34 -2.45
CA THR A 146 15.45 -9.75 -2.57
C THR A 146 14.26 -10.65 -2.23
N LEU A 147 13.60 -10.39 -1.09
CA LEU A 147 12.42 -11.13 -0.66
C LEU A 147 11.25 -10.96 -1.65
N LEU A 148 11.02 -9.75 -2.16
CA LEU A 148 9.98 -9.46 -3.14
C LEU A 148 10.19 -10.26 -4.43
N ASN A 149 11.41 -10.34 -4.93
CA ASN A 149 11.72 -11.10 -6.14
C ASN A 149 11.49 -12.60 -5.92
N GLN A 150 11.90 -13.14 -4.76
CA GLN A 150 11.59 -14.52 -4.37
C GLN A 150 10.09 -14.78 -4.31
N ALA A 151 9.30 -13.87 -3.72
CA ALA A 151 7.85 -14.00 -3.63
C ALA A 151 7.18 -13.98 -5.01
N ARG A 152 7.64 -13.14 -5.93
CA ARG A 152 7.16 -13.09 -7.32
C ARG A 152 7.48 -14.36 -8.11
N ASP A 153 8.67 -14.93 -7.88
CA ASP A 153 9.03 -16.21 -8.48
C ASP A 153 8.10 -17.33 -7.98
N VAL A 154 7.84 -17.39 -6.66
CA VAL A 154 6.89 -18.34 -6.07
C VAL A 154 5.47 -18.14 -6.62
N GLU A 155 5.00 -16.89 -6.72
CA GLU A 155 3.70 -16.54 -7.31
C GLU A 155 3.57 -17.07 -8.75
N SER A 156 4.59 -16.83 -9.58
CA SER A 156 4.64 -17.29 -10.96
C SER A 156 4.67 -18.82 -11.07
N MET A 157 5.50 -19.49 -10.27
CA MET A 157 5.64 -20.95 -10.28
C MET A 157 4.38 -21.68 -9.79
N LEU A 158 3.69 -21.11 -8.80
CA LEU A 158 2.57 -21.76 -8.11
C LEU A 158 1.20 -21.24 -8.54
N TYR A 159 1.12 -20.41 -9.57
CA TYR A 159 -0.14 -19.84 -10.05
C TYR A 159 -1.22 -20.93 -10.27
N ARG A 160 -2.24 -20.91 -9.40
CA ARG A 160 -3.36 -21.87 -9.37
C ARG A 160 -2.93 -23.35 -9.31
N LYS A 161 -1.75 -23.65 -8.77
CA LYS A 161 -1.26 -25.02 -8.59
C LYS A 161 -1.80 -25.64 -7.28
N LYS A 162 -1.95 -26.97 -7.30
CA LYS A 162 -2.32 -27.80 -6.15
C LYS A 162 -1.43 -29.06 -6.16
N PRO A 163 -1.06 -29.63 -4.99
CA PRO A 163 -1.41 -29.23 -3.61
C PRO A 163 -0.58 -28.03 -3.10
N THR A 164 -0.74 -27.64 -1.83
CA THR A 164 0.11 -26.63 -1.17
C THR A 164 1.56 -27.11 -1.07
N TYR A 165 2.52 -26.25 -1.38
CA TYR A 165 3.94 -26.59 -1.39
C TYR A 165 4.66 -26.02 -0.16
N PRO A 166 5.60 -26.77 0.47
CA PRO A 166 6.34 -26.31 1.65
C PRO A 166 7.08 -24.97 1.46
N ILE A 167 7.42 -24.63 0.22
CA ILE A 167 8.08 -23.36 -0.13
C ILE A 167 7.27 -22.13 0.29
N ILE A 168 5.94 -22.20 0.29
CA ILE A 168 5.07 -21.09 0.72
C ILE A 168 5.29 -20.77 2.21
N GLY A 169 5.35 -21.82 3.04
CA GLY A 169 5.61 -21.66 4.48
C GLY A 169 7.02 -21.13 4.77
N LYS A 170 8.02 -21.60 4.00
CA LYS A 170 9.39 -21.07 4.11
C LYS A 170 9.45 -19.59 3.73
N MET A 171 8.88 -19.22 2.58
CA MET A 171 8.84 -17.83 2.09
C MET A 171 8.20 -16.90 3.12
N ASN A 172 7.05 -17.28 3.69
CA ASN A 172 6.37 -16.49 4.72
C ASN A 172 7.19 -16.36 6.01
N LYS A 173 7.91 -17.41 6.42
CA LYS A 173 8.77 -17.34 7.61
C LYS A 173 9.99 -16.44 7.36
N ASP A 174 10.59 -16.53 6.18
CA ASP A 174 11.76 -15.74 5.81
C ASP A 174 11.41 -14.24 5.75
N SER A 175 10.18 -13.86 5.36
CA SER A 175 9.71 -12.46 5.39
C SER A 175 9.48 -11.90 6.80
N GLU A 176 9.05 -12.75 7.75
CA GLU A 176 8.85 -12.37 9.16
C GLU A 176 10.17 -12.21 9.93
N SER A 177 11.17 -13.04 9.59
CA SER A 177 12.30 -13.33 10.48
C SER A 177 13.63 -12.72 10.05
N LYS A 178 13.72 -12.03 8.91
CA LYS A 178 15.01 -11.60 8.34
C LYS A 178 15.85 -10.68 9.28
N TYR A 179 15.24 -10.11 10.31
CA TYR A 179 15.90 -9.21 11.28
C TYR A 179 15.76 -9.64 12.75
N ASN A 180 15.31 -10.88 13.00
CA ASN A 180 15.29 -11.49 14.34
C ASN A 180 16.51 -12.38 14.57
#